data_AF-A0A7V3YLI2-F1
#
_entry.id   AF-A0A7V3YLI2-F1
#
_cell.length_a   1.000
_cell.length_b   1.000
_cell.length_c   1.000
_cell.angle_alpha   90.00
_cell.angle_beta   90.00
_cell.angle_gamma   90.00
#
_symmetry.space_group_name_H-M   'P 1'
#
loop_
_entity.id
_entity.type
_entity.pdbx_description
1 polymer ?
#
loop_
_entity_poly.entity_id
_entity_poly.type
_entity_poly.pdbx_seq_one_letter_code
_entity_poly.pdbx_strand_id
1 'polypeptide(L)'
;MPERRLLVLLSIVVLVAALPFALERIARERANHNVLLVVDWDDVEWFARTKGVDPFVLARELKQQGFTVFGVSEWSLKALKARGLLVPAPAPPDAPPYLQYFTVASETVRKTLVERLRTLGKRVEVFGEVLGVS
;
A
#
# COMPACT_ATOMS: atom_id res chain seq x y z
N MET A 1 -1.69 38.69 -48.97
CA MET A 1 -1.92 38.90 -47.51
C MET A 1 -3.24 38.36 -46.91
N PRO A 2 -4.26 37.86 -47.65
CA PRO A 2 -5.50 37.35 -47.01
C PRO A 2 -5.31 36.00 -46.30
N GLU A 3 -4.40 35.16 -46.78
CA GLU A 3 -4.10 33.84 -46.21
C GLU A 3 -3.57 33.91 -44.77
N ARG A 4 -2.71 34.90 -44.47
CA ARG A 4 -2.22 35.13 -43.10
C ARG A 4 -3.34 35.54 -42.15
N ARG A 5 -4.32 36.33 -42.63
CA ARG A 5 -5.49 36.73 -41.82
C ARG A 5 -6.42 35.55 -41.56
N LEU A 6 -6.60 34.69 -42.56
CA LEU A 6 -7.37 33.45 -42.43
C LEU A 6 -6.74 32.48 -41.43
N LEU A 7 -5.42 32.30 -41.49
CA LEU A 7 -4.69 31.47 -40.52
C LEU A 7 -4.84 31.99 -39.09
N VAL A 8 -4.71 33.31 -38.88
CA VAL A 8 -4.90 33.94 -37.57
C VAL A 8 -6.33 33.73 -37.06
N LEU A 9 -7.34 33.88 -37.91
CA LEU A 9 -8.74 33.61 -37.55
C LEU A 9 -8.96 32.15 -37.13
N LEU A 10 -8.41 31.19 -37.88
CA LEU A 10 -8.50 29.78 -37.54
C LEU A 10 -7.79 29.47 -36.22
N SER A 11 -6.63 30.06 -35.97
CA SER A 11 -5.93 29.90 -34.68
C SER A 11 -6.74 30.44 -33.50
N ILE A 12 -7.44 31.57 -33.68
CA ILE A 12 -8.31 32.14 -32.64
C ILE A 12 -9.50 31.21 -32.37
N VAL A 13 -10.14 30.65 -33.41
CA VAL A 13 -11.26 29.72 -33.26
C VAL A 13 -10.84 28.47 -32.47
N VAL A 14 -9.67 27.90 -32.79
CA VAL A 14 -9.12 26.75 -32.07
C VAL A 14 -8.83 27.08 -30.60
N LEU A 15 -8.25 28.26 -30.32
CA LEU A 15 -7.96 28.72 -28.97
C LEU A 15 -9.24 28.90 -28.13
N VAL A 16 -10.27 29.51 -28.71
CA VAL A 16 -11.57 29.71 -28.04
C VAL A 16 -12.25 28.36 -27.78
N ALA A 17 -12.20 27.44 -28.74
CA ALA A 17 -12.75 26.09 -28.58
C ALA A 17 -12.00 25.25 -27.53
N ALA A 18 -10.70 25.47 -27.35
CA ALA A 18 -9.88 24.77 -26.36
C ALA A 18 -10.04 25.31 -24.92
N LEU A 19 -10.49 26.57 -24.77
CA LEU A 19 -10.64 27.26 -23.50
C LEU A 19 -11.51 26.50 -22.46
N PRO A 20 -12.71 25.98 -22.78
CA PRO A 20 -13.53 25.23 -21.82
C PRO A 20 -12.84 23.96 -21.32
N PHE A 21 -12.09 23.25 -22.18
CA PHE A 21 -11.33 22.05 -21.77
C PHE A 21 -10.20 22.39 -20.81
N ALA A 22 -9.51 23.52 -21.02
CA ALA A 22 -8.49 24.00 -20.11
C ALA A 22 -9.09 24.38 -18.74
N LEU A 23 -10.26 25.04 -18.74
CA LEU A 23 -10.97 25.39 -17.51
C LEU A 23 -11.46 24.14 -16.75
N GLU A 24 -12.05 23.16 -17.43
CA GLU A 24 -12.44 21.90 -16.80
C GLU A 24 -11.22 21.14 -16.27
N ARG A 25 -10.10 21.14 -16.99
CA ARG A 25 -8.87 20.50 -16.55
C ARG A 25 -8.33 21.16 -15.28
N ILE A 26 -8.28 22.48 -15.24
CA ILE A 26 -7.87 23.23 -14.04
C ILE A 26 -8.84 22.96 -12.89
N ALA A 27 -10.15 22.90 -13.15
CA ALA A 27 -11.15 22.56 -12.14
C ALA A 27 -10.98 21.12 -11.61
N ARG A 28 -10.68 20.15 -12.48
CA ARG A 28 -10.39 18.76 -12.10
C ARG A 28 -9.09 18.64 -11.31
N GLU A 29 -8.02 19.29 -11.74
CA GLU A 29 -6.74 19.32 -11.01
C GLU A 29 -6.89 20.00 -9.65
N ARG A 30 -7.68 21.08 -9.55
CA ARG A 30 -8.09 21.69 -8.27
C ARG A 30 -9.10 20.86 -7.47
N ALA A 31 -9.73 19.84 -8.05
CA ALA A 31 -10.55 18.91 -7.27
C ALA A 31 -9.72 17.71 -6.80
N ASN A 32 -8.58 17.46 -7.44
CA ASN A 32 -7.73 16.31 -7.19
C ASN A 32 -6.71 16.56 -6.07
N HIS A 33 -7.21 16.94 -4.89
CA HIS A 33 -6.42 17.07 -3.66
C HIS A 33 -6.34 15.76 -2.86
N ASN A 34 -6.99 14.70 -3.35
CA ASN A 34 -7.03 13.42 -2.65
C ASN A 34 -5.77 12.62 -2.95
N VAL A 35 -4.72 12.88 -2.16
CA VAL A 35 -3.55 11.99 -2.13
C VAL A 35 -3.96 10.75 -1.34
N LEU A 36 -4.15 9.64 -2.04
CA LEU A 36 -4.37 8.34 -1.40
C LEU A 36 -3.02 7.87 -0.82
N LEU A 37 -2.75 8.21 0.44
CA LEU A 37 -1.66 7.61 1.18
C LEU A 37 -2.19 6.40 1.93
N VAL A 38 -1.75 5.20 1.54
CA VAL A 38 -2.02 3.96 2.25
C VAL A 38 -0.89 3.72 3.23
N VAL A 39 -1.18 3.80 4.52
CA VAL A 39 -0.23 3.52 5.61
C VAL A 39 -0.69 2.26 6.34
N ASP A 40 0.24 1.34 6.62
CA ASP A 40 -0.04 0.16 7.43
C ASP A 40 -0.29 0.58 8.89
N TRP A 41 -1.26 -0.05 9.53
CA TRP A 41 -1.56 0.18 10.94
C TRP A 41 -0.34 -0.07 11.84
N ASP A 42 0.49 -1.06 11.49
CA ASP A 42 1.74 -1.35 12.21
C ASP A 42 2.71 -0.15 12.21
N ASP A 43 2.71 0.66 11.15
CA ASP A 43 3.54 1.86 11.03
C ASP A 43 2.95 3.02 11.84
N VAL A 44 1.62 3.15 11.85
CA VAL A 44 0.91 4.12 12.70
C VAL A 44 1.18 3.83 14.19
N GLU A 45 1.11 2.57 14.61
CA GLU A 45 1.43 2.17 15.98
C GLU A 45 2.90 2.47 16.33
N TRP A 46 3.82 2.19 15.41
CA TRP A 46 5.24 2.47 15.64
C TRP A 46 5.48 3.97 15.80
N PHE A 47 4.95 4.80 14.90
CA PHE A 47 5.06 6.27 14.96
C PHE A 47 4.45 6.84 16.23
N ALA A 48 3.29 6.32 16.63
CA ALA A 48 2.60 6.74 17.85
C ALA A 48 3.46 6.46 19.09
N ARG A 49 4.09 5.29 19.17
CA ARG A 49 5.03 4.95 20.25
C ARG A 49 6.24 5.87 20.29
N THR A 50 6.83 6.21 19.13
CA THR A 50 8.00 7.12 19.08
C THR A 50 7.65 8.52 19.58
N LYS A 51 6.41 8.96 19.35
CA LYS A 51 5.89 10.27 19.78
C LYS A 51 5.25 10.26 21.17
N GLY A 52 5.14 9.10 21.82
CA GLY A 52 4.49 8.96 23.12
C GLY A 52 2.99 9.28 23.12
N VAL A 53 2.33 9.14 21.96
CA VAL A 53 0.90 9.42 21.80
C VAL A 53 0.13 8.14 21.48
N ASP A 54 -1.17 8.15 21.76
CA ASP A 54 -2.06 7.04 21.44
C ASP A 54 -2.22 6.87 19.91
N PRO A 55 -2.12 5.65 19.35
CA PRO A 55 -2.25 5.40 17.92
C PRO A 55 -3.57 5.85 17.30
N PHE A 56 -4.68 5.80 18.05
CA PHE A 56 -5.99 6.26 17.59
C PHE A 56 -6.08 7.79 17.58
N VAL A 57 -5.37 8.47 18.47
CA VAL A 57 -5.23 9.93 18.43
C VAL A 57 -4.43 10.33 17.19
N LEU A 58 -3.30 9.68 16.94
CA LEU A 58 -2.48 9.92 15.75
C LEU A 58 -3.25 9.64 14.45
N ALA A 59 -3.98 8.52 14.38
CA ALA A 59 -4.80 8.20 13.21
C ALA A 59 -5.90 9.23 12.96
N ARG A 60 -6.48 9.80 14.02
CA ARG A 60 -7.51 10.85 13.93
C ARG A 60 -6.92 12.17 13.42
N GLU A 61 -5.75 12.56 13.91
CA GLU A 61 -5.02 13.73 13.42
C GLU A 61 -4.66 13.57 11.94
N LEU A 62 -4.16 12.40 11.56
CA LEU A 62 -3.86 12.07 10.16
C LEU A 62 -5.14 12.16 9.29
N LYS A 63 -6.27 11.65 9.78
CA LYS A 63 -7.54 11.77 9.06
C LYS A 63 -7.97 13.22 8.85
N GLN A 64 -7.74 14.09 9.83
CA GLN A 64 -8.00 15.53 9.71
C GLN A 64 -7.06 16.22 8.71
N GLN A 65 -5.86 15.68 8.50
CA GLN A 65 -4.91 16.18 7.50
C GLN A 65 -5.13 15.65 6.09
N GLY A 66 -6.20 14.86 5.86
CA GLY A 66 -6.55 14.33 4.54
C GLY A 66 -6.08 12.90 4.28
N PHE A 67 -5.52 12.20 5.28
CA PHE A 67 -5.19 10.78 5.17
C PHE A 67 -6.45 9.93 5.38
N THR A 68 -7.05 9.48 4.28
CA THR A 68 -8.41 8.92 4.29
C THR A 68 -8.48 7.40 4.42
N VAL A 69 -7.38 6.67 4.15
CA VAL A 69 -7.37 5.19 4.13
C VAL A 69 -6.19 4.66 4.94
N PHE A 70 -6.52 3.91 6.00
CA PHE A 70 -5.54 3.12 6.75
C PHE A 70 -5.73 1.65 6.39
N GLY A 71 -4.66 1.01 5.93
CA GLY A 71 -4.65 -0.42 5.67
C GLY A 71 -4.28 -1.15 6.95
N VAL A 72 -5.15 -2.03 7.43
CA VAL A 72 -4.78 -2.97 8.51
C VAL A 72 -4.29 -4.24 7.84
N SER A 73 -2.96 -4.44 7.80
CA SER A 73 -2.40 -5.71 7.36
C SER A 73 -2.56 -6.73 8.49
N GLU A 74 -3.74 -7.33 8.60
CA GLU A 74 -4.06 -8.35 9.63
C GLU A 74 -3.10 -9.56 9.63
N TRP A 75 -2.28 -9.71 8.60
CA TRP A 75 -1.39 -10.85 8.34
C TRP A 75 0.05 -10.44 8.03
N SER A 76 0.53 -9.28 8.50
CA SER A 76 1.95 -8.98 8.42
C SER A 76 2.74 -10.07 9.19
N LEU A 77 3.85 -10.56 8.64
CA LEU A 77 4.71 -11.55 9.33
C LEU A 77 5.15 -11.05 10.72
N LYS A 78 5.27 -9.71 10.86
CA LYS A 78 5.55 -9.01 12.11
C LYS A 78 4.39 -9.13 13.11
N ALA A 79 3.14 -8.93 12.68
CA ALA A 79 1.94 -9.09 13.50
C ALA A 79 1.75 -10.55 13.95
N LEU A 80 2.01 -11.51 13.06
CA LEU A 80 1.94 -12.94 13.38
C LEU A 80 3.01 -13.36 14.38
N LYS A 81 4.23 -12.81 14.25
CA LYS A 81 5.32 -13.00 15.21
C LYS A 81 5.02 -12.37 16.57
N ALA A 82 4.44 -11.17 16.59
CA ALA A 82 4.05 -10.47 17.82
C ALA A 82 2.91 -11.18 18.57
N ARG A 83 2.00 -11.85 17.86
CA ARG A 83 0.90 -12.64 18.44
C ARG A 83 1.32 -14.05 18.88
N GLY A 84 2.60 -14.42 18.74
CA GLY A 84 3.09 -15.76 19.08
C GLY A 84 2.59 -16.86 18.15
N LEU A 85 1.96 -16.50 17.03
CA LEU A 85 1.41 -17.46 16.06
C LEU A 85 2.48 -17.99 15.10
N LEU A 86 3.66 -17.35 15.10
CA LEU A 86 4.72 -17.58 14.13
C LEU A 86 6.08 -17.38 14.83
N VAL A 87 6.84 -18.47 14.99
CA VAL A 87 8.10 -18.48 15.74
C VAL A 87 9.25 -18.73 14.76
N PRO A 88 10.36 -17.98 14.81
CA PRO A 88 11.52 -18.26 13.98
C PRO A 88 12.02 -19.69 14.20
N ALA A 89 12.22 -20.43 13.12
CA ALA A 89 12.71 -21.79 13.13
C ALA A 89 14.11 -21.86 12.49
N PRO A 90 14.97 -22.81 12.90
CA PRO A 90 16.17 -23.12 12.15
C PRO A 90 15.82 -23.61 10.74
N ALA A 91 16.70 -23.32 9.78
CA ALA A 91 16.55 -23.80 8.41
C ALA A 91 16.59 -25.35 8.38
N PRO A 92 15.68 -26.01 7.67
CA PRO A 92 15.77 -27.44 7.43
C PRO A 92 17.05 -27.81 6.66
N PRO A 93 17.54 -29.07 6.79
CA PRO A 93 18.85 -29.49 6.25
C PRO A 93 19.07 -29.23 4.75
N ASP A 94 18.00 -29.26 3.95
CA ASP A 94 18.04 -29.10 2.48
C ASP A 94 17.39 -27.79 2.00
N ALA A 95 17.21 -26.82 2.90
CA ALA A 95 16.37 -25.67 2.61
C ALA A 95 17.16 -24.49 1.97
N PRO A 96 16.56 -23.74 1.02
CA PRO A 96 17.28 -22.66 0.33
C PRO A 96 17.66 -21.49 1.25
N PRO A 97 18.94 -21.06 1.30
CA PRO A 97 19.43 -20.09 2.29
C PRO A 97 18.84 -18.67 2.17
N TYR A 98 18.10 -18.38 1.09
CA TYR A 98 17.44 -17.09 0.86
C TYR A 98 16.03 -17.01 1.45
N LEU A 99 15.50 -18.09 2.04
CA LEU A 99 14.19 -18.10 2.68
C LEU A 99 14.30 -17.83 4.19
N GLN A 100 13.28 -17.18 4.76
CA GLN A 100 13.10 -17.08 6.20
C GLN A 100 12.19 -18.21 6.69
N TYR A 101 12.58 -18.88 7.77
CA TYR A 101 11.91 -20.08 8.27
C TYR A 101 11.16 -19.83 9.57
N PHE A 102 9.95 -20.36 9.63
CA PHE A 102 9.06 -20.15 10.75
C PHE A 102 8.23 -21.39 11.10
N THR A 103 8.07 -21.67 12.38
CA THR A 103 7.07 -22.63 12.89
C THR A 103 5.76 -21.90 13.10
N VAL A 104 4.64 -22.47 12.65
CA VAL A 104 3.30 -21.88 12.78
C VAL A 104 2.50 -22.67 13.81
N ALA A 105 1.88 -21.97 14.76
CA ALA A 105 1.24 -22.60 15.93
C ALA A 105 -0.01 -23.44 15.63
N SER A 106 -0.60 -23.32 14.44
CA SER A 106 -1.84 -24.01 14.07
C SER A 106 -1.91 -24.31 12.57
N GLU A 107 -2.41 -25.50 12.23
CA GLU A 107 -2.67 -25.95 10.87
C GLU A 107 -3.59 -24.99 10.09
N THR A 108 -4.61 -24.44 10.76
CA THR A 108 -5.57 -23.50 10.15
C THR A 108 -4.88 -22.19 9.79
N VAL A 109 -4.08 -21.66 10.74
CA VAL A 109 -3.30 -20.43 10.52
C VAL A 109 -2.28 -20.64 9.41
N ARG A 110 -1.65 -21.83 9.36
CA ARG A 110 -0.70 -22.20 8.31
C ARG A 110 -1.34 -22.17 6.93
N LYS A 111 -2.50 -22.81 6.75
CA LYS A 111 -3.20 -22.82 5.45
C LYS A 111 -3.57 -21.42 4.99
N THR A 112 -4.17 -20.62 5.86
CA THR A 112 -4.54 -19.23 5.54
C THR A 112 -3.32 -18.38 5.21
N LEU A 113 -2.21 -18.55 5.93
CA LEU A 113 -0.97 -17.82 5.68
C LEU A 113 -0.36 -18.17 4.33
N VAL A 114 -0.26 -19.47 3.99
CA VAL A 114 0.27 -19.93 2.69
C VAL A 114 -0.57 -19.36 1.54
N GLU A 115 -1.89 -19.45 1.65
CA GLU A 115 -2.81 -18.98 0.62
C GLU A 115 -2.63 -17.47 0.39
N ARG A 116 -2.64 -16.67 1.46
CA ARG A 116 -2.46 -15.21 1.36
C ARG A 116 -1.08 -14.82 0.85
N LEU A 117 -0.01 -15.45 1.33
CA LEU A 117 1.35 -15.17 0.86
C LEU A 117 1.47 -15.46 -0.65
N ARG A 118 0.87 -16.54 -1.14
CA ARG A 118 0.81 -16.83 -2.57
C ARG A 118 0.00 -15.80 -3.34
N THR A 119 -1.13 -15.32 -2.82
CA THR A 119 -1.90 -14.21 -3.42
C THR A 119 -1.07 -12.93 -3.54
N LEU A 120 -0.18 -12.68 -2.57
CA LEU A 120 0.76 -11.56 -2.58
C LEU A 120 1.99 -11.78 -3.47
N GLY A 121 2.06 -12.90 -4.20
CA GLY A 121 3.17 -13.24 -5.09
C GLY A 121 4.45 -13.68 -4.36
N LYS A 122 4.36 -14.00 -3.06
CA LYS A 122 5.48 -14.48 -2.26
C LYS A 122 5.73 -15.97 -2.50
N ARG A 123 7.00 -16.36 -2.54
CA ARG A 123 7.38 -17.78 -2.63
C ARG A 123 7.29 -18.40 -1.24
N VAL A 124 6.56 -19.51 -1.15
CA VAL A 124 6.32 -20.23 0.10
C VAL A 124 6.63 -21.70 -0.07
N GLU A 125 7.54 -22.22 0.74
CA GLU A 125 7.95 -23.62 0.77
C GLU A 125 7.62 -24.22 2.15
N VAL A 126 7.05 -25.43 2.16
CA VAL A 126 6.57 -26.08 3.41
C VAL A 126 7.44 -27.31 3.68
N PHE A 127 8.08 -27.32 4.84
CA PHE A 127 8.97 -28.38 5.32
C PHE A 127 8.42 -28.97 6.62
N GLY A 128 7.41 -29.84 6.51
CA GLY A 128 6.71 -30.40 7.66
C GLY A 128 5.98 -29.32 8.48
N GLU A 129 6.47 -29.01 9.67
CA GLU A 129 5.94 -27.95 10.54
C GLU A 129 6.54 -26.56 10.28
N VAL A 130 7.60 -26.50 9.46
CA VAL A 130 8.35 -25.27 9.17
C VAL A 130 7.92 -24.69 7.82
N LEU A 131 7.81 -23.37 7.77
CA LEU A 131 7.38 -22.59 6.61
C LEU A 131 8.49 -21.65 6.19
N GLY A 132 8.99 -21.80 4.96
CA GLY A 132 9.98 -20.94 4.32
C GLY A 132 9.29 -19.86 3.48
N VAL A 133 9.66 -18.58 3.65
CA VAL A 133 9.08 -17.44 2.92
C VAL A 133 10.17 -16.53 2.34
N SER A 134 10.00 -16.07 1.09
CA SER A 134 10.83 -15.03 0.42
C SER A 134 10.11 -13.70 0.28
#